data_AF-A0A9D8WS83-F1
#
_entry.id   AF-A0A9D8WS83-F1
#
_cell.length_a   1.000
_cell.length_b   1.000
_cell.length_c   1.000
_cell.angle_alpha   90.00
_cell.angle_beta   90.00
_cell.angle_gamma   90.00
#
_symmetry.space_group_name_H-M   'P 1'
#
loop_
_entity.id
_entity.type
_entity.pdbx_description
1 polymer ?
#
loop_
_entity_poly.entity_id
_entity_poly.type
_entity_poly.pdbx_seq_one_letter_code
_entity_poly.pdbx_strand_id
1 'polypeptide(L)'
;MKKVLSSLILIFLVLFSTYGASKNLKREKQIIYEVLSTQYAGFEDMTKKGFTKRKLKSAHDYDQLKDLLHTYINDSHLNIMIDDERIFSHAADSNTTNKSTDSANLFFYKETSNTLYIRCNDCTDSTPEYQKLGSSEFAFYRAELYDYIVLDFRSNAGGSDHPQMYFFYGLNKCNYNGTIIIVQDRWCFSSGEIYRTFYATCKDKFDMNKAFLVGTNSGGAQLYGNCILVEKENVRFFLPTTRMDDVELIEKYEGEGKGYKPDIYATKENLKEVIENLGADLSGIEFR
;
A
#
# COMPACT_ATOMS: atom_id res chain seq x y z
N MET A 1 65.17 23.21 34.38
CA MET A 1 65.86 22.61 33.22
C MET A 1 65.00 21.49 32.67
N LYS A 2 64.71 21.51 31.35
CA LYS A 2 64.61 20.36 30.40
C LYS A 2 64.04 19.04 30.96
N LYS A 3 63.00 18.38 30.44
CA LYS A 3 62.46 18.16 29.09
C LYS A 3 61.12 17.42 29.30
N VAL A 4 60.04 17.75 28.58
CA VAL A 4 59.56 16.99 27.39
C VAL A 4 59.52 15.47 27.62
N LEU A 5 58.31 14.88 27.62
CA LEU A 5 57.86 13.81 26.71
C LEU A 5 56.82 12.90 27.40
N SER A 6 55.54 13.00 27.02
CA SER A 6 54.63 11.86 26.80
C SER A 6 53.21 12.33 26.46
N SER A 7 53.08 13.03 25.33
CA SER A 7 51.85 12.98 24.55
C SER A 7 51.88 11.69 23.74
N LEU A 8 51.25 10.62 24.22
CA LEU A 8 50.99 9.45 23.39
C LEU A 8 49.71 8.74 23.86
N ILE A 9 48.67 8.96 23.06
CA ILE A 9 47.59 8.00 22.76
C ILE A 9 46.66 7.67 23.93
N LEU A 10 45.77 8.62 24.24
CA LEU A 10 44.44 8.32 24.79
C LEU A 10 43.37 8.79 23.79
N ILE A 11 43.55 8.41 22.53
CA ILE A 11 42.53 8.45 21.48
C ILE A 11 42.57 7.04 20.92
N PHE A 12 41.46 6.30 21.12
CA PHE A 12 41.07 4.99 20.57
C PHE A 12 40.40 4.13 21.66
N LEU A 13 39.30 4.62 22.24
CA LEU A 13 38.30 3.77 22.90
C LEU A 13 36.89 4.38 22.82
N VAL A 14 36.66 5.16 21.76
CA VAL A 14 35.31 5.50 21.27
C VAL A 14 35.31 5.25 19.76
N LEU A 15 35.75 4.04 19.38
CA LEU A 15 35.25 3.45 18.15
C LEU A 15 33.99 2.71 18.55
N PHE A 16 32.87 3.26 18.11
CA PHE A 16 31.62 2.58 17.89
C PHE A 16 31.90 1.22 17.23
N SER A 17 32.00 0.18 18.04
CA SER A 17 31.62 -1.15 17.63
C SER A 17 30.36 -1.50 18.41
N THR A 18 29.25 -0.86 18.06
CA THR A 18 27.95 -1.55 18.03
C THR A 18 27.98 -2.57 16.89
N TYR A 19 29.01 -3.43 16.86
CA TYR A 19 28.95 -4.71 16.19
C TYR A 19 28.12 -5.55 17.15
N GLY A 20 26.83 -5.62 16.83
CA GLY A 20 25.84 -6.31 17.63
C GLY A 20 26.33 -7.69 18.00
N ALA A 21 26.36 -7.99 19.30
CA ALA A 21 26.32 -9.37 19.73
C ALA A 21 25.14 -10.02 18.97
N SER A 22 25.39 -11.08 18.20
CA SER A 22 24.33 -11.74 17.43
C SER A 22 23.21 -12.10 18.39
N LYS A 23 22.08 -11.40 18.32
CA LYS A 23 20.97 -11.66 19.22
C LYS A 23 20.53 -13.10 18.96
N ASN A 24 20.44 -13.92 20.00
CA ASN A 24 20.08 -15.32 19.83
C ASN A 24 18.59 -15.41 19.44
N LEU A 25 18.31 -15.44 18.12
CA LEU A 25 16.95 -15.42 17.56
C LEU A 25 16.16 -16.72 17.77
N LYS A 26 16.58 -17.63 18.65
CA LYS A 26 15.96 -18.95 18.80
C LYS A 26 14.50 -18.84 19.20
N ARG A 27 14.16 -17.91 20.11
CA ARG A 27 12.80 -17.73 20.61
C ARG A 27 11.91 -17.08 19.55
N GLU A 28 12.41 -16.02 18.93
CA GLU A 28 11.73 -15.25 17.89
C GLU A 28 11.43 -16.10 16.67
N LYS A 29 12.40 -16.90 16.20
CA LYS A 29 12.17 -17.86 15.10
C LYS A 29 11.11 -18.90 15.45
N GLN A 30 11.03 -19.34 16.71
CA GLN A 30 9.97 -20.26 17.13
C GLN A 30 8.60 -19.59 17.07
N ILE A 31 8.49 -18.37 17.59
CA ILE A 31 7.26 -17.56 17.56
C ILE A 31 6.82 -17.30 16.11
N ILE A 32 7.74 -16.86 15.25
CA ILE A 32 7.49 -16.63 13.82
C ILE A 32 6.93 -17.87 13.15
N TYR A 33 7.59 -19.02 13.32
CA TYR A 33 7.09 -20.25 12.71
C TYR A 33 5.69 -20.60 13.23
N GLU A 34 5.49 -20.53 14.55
CA GLU A 34 4.21 -20.88 15.18
C GLU A 34 3.07 -20.00 14.67
N VAL A 35 3.25 -18.67 14.71
CA VAL A 35 2.23 -17.71 14.26
C VAL A 35 1.96 -17.87 12.77
N LEU A 36 3.00 -17.91 11.93
CA LEU A 36 2.81 -18.10 10.48
C LEU A 36 2.10 -19.43 10.18
N SER A 37 2.51 -20.53 10.82
CA SER A 37 1.93 -21.85 10.53
C SER A 37 0.49 -22.04 10.98
N THR A 38 -0.01 -21.18 11.88
CA THR A 38 -1.33 -21.36 12.50
C THR A 38 -2.33 -20.28 12.12
N GLN A 39 -1.88 -19.07 11.78
CA GLN A 39 -2.75 -17.91 11.59
C GLN A 39 -2.57 -17.23 10.23
N TYR A 40 -1.43 -17.41 9.56
CA TYR A 40 -1.15 -16.73 8.30
C TYR A 40 -1.75 -17.47 7.11
N ALA A 41 -2.60 -16.78 6.35
CA ALA A 41 -3.30 -17.35 5.19
C ALA A 41 -2.32 -17.79 4.08
N GLY A 42 -1.20 -17.09 3.90
CA GLY A 42 -0.20 -17.42 2.88
C GLY A 42 0.76 -18.54 3.27
N PHE A 43 0.60 -19.20 4.43
CA PHE A 43 1.57 -20.21 4.89
C PHE A 43 1.65 -21.41 3.95
N GLU A 44 0.53 -21.85 3.36
CA GLU A 44 0.54 -22.95 2.40
C GLU A 44 1.42 -22.64 1.19
N ASP A 45 1.37 -21.41 0.65
CA ASP A 45 2.21 -20.98 -0.46
C ASP A 45 3.69 -20.97 -0.09
N MET A 46 4.03 -20.56 1.15
CA MET A 46 5.38 -20.67 1.65
C MET A 46 5.84 -22.13 1.64
N THR A 47 5.00 -23.07 2.10
CA THR A 47 5.34 -24.49 2.12
C THR A 47 5.48 -25.09 0.72
N LYS A 48 4.67 -24.67 -0.25
CA LYS A 48 4.79 -25.06 -1.67
C LYS A 48 6.12 -24.62 -2.28
N LYS A 49 6.62 -23.44 -1.88
CA LYS A 49 7.98 -22.96 -2.21
C LYS A 49 9.09 -23.69 -1.43
N GLY A 50 8.73 -24.57 -0.49
CA GLY A 50 9.64 -25.38 0.31
C GLY A 50 10.07 -24.73 1.63
N PHE A 51 9.33 -23.75 2.15
CA PHE A 51 9.56 -23.20 3.48
C PHE A 51 9.34 -24.28 4.55
N THR A 52 10.23 -24.37 5.53
CA THR A 52 10.11 -25.32 6.65
C THR A 52 10.67 -24.72 7.93
N LYS A 53 10.28 -25.27 9.09
CA LYS A 53 10.86 -24.90 10.39
C LYS A 53 12.39 -25.04 10.41
N ARG A 54 12.93 -26.02 9.69
CA ARG A 54 14.38 -26.26 9.58
C ARG A 54 15.08 -25.12 8.83
N LYS A 55 14.49 -24.65 7.72
CA LYS A 55 15.01 -23.48 6.97
C LYS A 55 14.94 -22.21 7.80
N LEU A 56 13.86 -21.98 8.54
CA LEU A 56 13.80 -20.81 9.43
C LEU A 56 14.91 -20.86 10.49
N LYS A 57 15.15 -22.03 11.09
CA LYS A 57 16.19 -22.21 12.11
C LYS A 57 17.60 -21.93 11.61
N SER A 58 17.89 -22.07 10.30
CA SER A 58 19.22 -21.84 9.75
C SER A 58 19.61 -20.37 9.62
N ALA A 59 18.66 -19.42 9.75
CA ALA A 59 19.02 -18.01 9.83
C ALA A 59 19.72 -17.72 11.18
N HIS A 60 20.95 -17.20 11.14
CA HIS A 60 21.77 -16.97 12.33
C HIS A 60 21.63 -15.55 12.91
N ASP A 61 21.22 -14.60 12.10
CA ASP A 61 21.06 -13.17 12.43
C ASP A 61 19.80 -12.60 11.75
N TYR A 62 19.56 -11.31 11.97
CA TYR A 62 18.38 -10.62 11.43
C TYR A 62 18.39 -10.50 9.91
N ASP A 63 19.56 -10.29 9.29
CA ASP A 63 19.66 -10.10 7.84
C ASP A 63 19.38 -11.40 7.10
N GLN A 64 19.96 -12.52 7.57
CA GLN A 64 19.62 -13.84 7.05
C GLN A 64 18.14 -14.20 7.27
N LEU A 65 17.55 -13.76 8.38
CA LEU A 65 16.13 -13.96 8.65
C LEU A 65 15.26 -13.15 7.67
N LYS A 66 15.60 -11.88 7.42
CA LYS A 66 14.95 -11.00 6.44
C LYS A 66 15.01 -11.64 5.04
N ASP A 67 16.21 -11.98 4.57
CA ASP A 67 16.43 -12.58 3.24
C ASP A 67 15.64 -13.88 3.06
N LEU A 68 15.64 -14.72 4.10
CA LEU A 68 14.87 -15.95 4.08
C LEU A 68 13.37 -15.66 3.96
N LEU A 69 12.82 -14.76 4.78
CA LEU A 69 11.40 -14.42 4.75
C LEU A 69 10.99 -13.82 3.40
N HIS A 70 11.80 -12.91 2.83
CA HIS A 70 11.60 -12.35 1.49
C HIS A 70 11.68 -13.39 0.36
N THR A 71 12.37 -14.49 0.55
CA THR A 71 12.41 -15.58 -0.45
C THR A 71 11.08 -16.36 -0.49
N TYR A 72 10.41 -16.55 0.64
CA TYR A 72 9.25 -17.44 0.74
C TYR A 72 7.91 -16.72 0.78
N ILE A 73 7.88 -15.50 1.30
CA ILE A 73 6.65 -14.71 1.41
C ILE A 73 6.53 -13.82 0.17
N ASN A 74 5.35 -13.78 -0.43
CA ASN A 74 5.01 -12.85 -1.50
C ASN A 74 3.64 -12.23 -1.19
N ASP A 75 3.64 -11.33 -0.22
CA ASP A 75 2.44 -10.75 0.38
C ASP A 75 2.80 -9.37 0.95
N SER A 76 2.11 -8.34 0.45
CA SER A 76 2.34 -6.95 0.83
C SER A 76 1.61 -6.53 2.11
N HIS A 77 0.61 -7.30 2.57
CA HIS A 77 -0.08 -7.07 3.84
C HIS A 77 0.72 -7.59 5.03
N LEU A 78 1.54 -8.63 4.84
CA LEU A 78 2.31 -9.20 5.95
C LEU A 78 3.45 -8.26 6.39
N ASN A 79 3.44 -7.92 7.67
CA ASN A 79 4.52 -7.24 8.37
C ASN A 79 4.95 -8.05 9.58
N ILE A 80 6.26 -8.19 9.77
CA ILE A 80 6.83 -8.83 10.95
C ILE A 80 7.86 -7.88 11.56
N MET A 81 7.74 -7.64 12.87
CA MET A 81 8.66 -6.82 13.66
C MET A 81 9.22 -7.61 14.83
N ILE A 82 10.48 -7.38 15.16
CA ILE A 82 11.15 -7.90 16.36
C ILE A 82 11.81 -6.72 17.08
N ASP A 83 11.48 -6.49 18.36
CA ASP A 83 12.01 -5.36 19.15
C ASP A 83 11.88 -4.01 18.43
N ASP A 84 10.72 -3.80 17.80
CA ASP A 84 10.39 -2.62 16.98
C ASP A 84 11.17 -2.48 15.67
N GLU A 85 12.09 -3.40 15.37
CA GLU A 85 12.75 -3.49 14.06
C GLU A 85 11.89 -4.29 13.08
N ARG A 86 11.60 -3.72 11.91
CA ARG A 86 10.87 -4.40 10.84
C ARG A 86 11.79 -5.42 10.15
N ILE A 87 11.46 -6.69 10.28
CA ILE A 87 12.20 -7.81 9.69
C ILE A 87 11.55 -8.37 8.42
N PHE A 88 10.33 -7.96 8.10
CA PHE A 88 9.70 -8.26 6.82
C PHE A 88 8.61 -7.25 6.49
N SER A 89 8.60 -6.77 5.25
CA SER A 89 7.47 -6.06 4.63
C SER A 89 7.70 -5.96 3.12
N HIS A 90 6.66 -6.22 2.32
CA HIS A 90 6.67 -5.98 0.87
C HIS A 90 5.98 -4.67 0.45
N ALA A 91 5.71 -3.78 1.41
CA ALA A 91 5.27 -2.43 1.07
C ALA A 91 6.35 -1.71 0.25
N ALA A 92 5.93 -0.75 -0.57
CA ALA A 92 6.80 0.07 -1.40
C ALA A 92 7.92 0.68 -0.56
N ASP A 93 9.11 0.76 -1.16
CA ASP A 93 10.23 1.48 -0.61
C ASP A 93 10.33 2.87 -1.24
N SER A 94 10.87 3.83 -0.48
CA SER A 94 11.09 5.20 -0.96
C SER A 94 12.18 5.31 -2.02
N ASN A 95 12.90 4.21 -2.30
CA ASN A 95 14.02 4.21 -3.25
C ASN A 95 13.55 4.09 -4.70
N THR A 96 12.33 3.58 -4.92
CA THR A 96 11.80 3.33 -6.27
C THR A 96 10.72 4.33 -6.67
N THR A 97 10.02 4.95 -5.72
CA THR A 97 8.96 5.95 -5.98
C THR A 97 8.78 6.93 -4.83
N ASN A 98 8.58 8.21 -5.15
CA ASN A 98 8.30 9.23 -4.14
C ASN A 98 6.86 9.09 -3.64
N LYS A 99 6.69 8.85 -2.34
CA LYS A 99 5.40 8.97 -1.67
C LYS A 99 4.93 10.43 -1.71
N SER A 100 3.63 10.65 -1.87
CA SER A 100 3.01 11.98 -1.74
C SER A 100 3.34 12.60 -0.39
N THR A 101 3.58 13.91 -0.39
CA THR A 101 3.81 14.70 0.85
C THR A 101 2.51 15.18 1.50
N ASP A 102 1.36 14.81 0.94
CA ASP A 102 0.05 15.11 1.51
C ASP A 102 -0.10 14.52 2.92
N SER A 103 -1.00 15.10 3.73
CA SER A 103 -1.30 14.54 5.05
C SER A 103 -1.86 13.11 4.92
N ALA A 104 -1.55 12.26 5.90
CA ALA A 104 -1.98 10.86 5.87
C ALA A 104 -3.50 10.73 5.73
N ASN A 105 -4.27 11.57 6.43
CA ASN A 105 -5.74 11.48 6.45
C ASN A 105 -6.40 12.52 5.53
N LEU A 106 -5.76 12.87 4.41
CA LEU A 106 -6.30 13.86 3.49
C LEU A 106 -7.55 13.34 2.79
N PHE A 107 -8.64 14.10 2.90
CA PHE A 107 -9.73 14.12 1.94
C PHE A 107 -9.91 15.55 1.44
N PHE A 108 -9.91 15.71 0.13
CA PHE A 108 -10.11 17.00 -0.52
C PHE A 108 -10.83 16.77 -1.83
N TYR A 109 -11.69 17.71 -2.22
CA TYR A 109 -12.26 17.73 -3.55
C TYR A 109 -12.23 19.13 -4.12
N LYS A 110 -12.21 19.21 -5.45
CA LYS A 110 -12.27 20.47 -6.19
C LYS A 110 -13.06 20.29 -7.47
N GLU A 111 -13.87 21.29 -7.74
CA GLU A 111 -14.67 21.39 -8.95
C GLU A 111 -13.96 22.37 -9.90
N THR A 112 -13.92 22.00 -11.18
CA THR A 112 -13.42 22.84 -12.26
C THR A 112 -14.51 23.04 -13.31
N SER A 113 -14.16 23.49 -14.52
CA SER A 113 -15.17 23.74 -15.56
C SER A 113 -15.90 22.47 -16.00
N ASN A 114 -15.24 21.31 -15.97
CA ASN A 114 -15.82 20.03 -16.41
C ASN A 114 -15.40 18.81 -15.57
N THR A 115 -14.64 19.01 -14.49
CA THR A 115 -14.09 17.91 -13.68
C THR A 115 -14.45 18.04 -12.21
N LEU A 116 -14.85 16.91 -11.61
CA LEU A 116 -14.83 16.71 -10.17
C LEU A 116 -13.55 15.96 -9.78
N TYR A 117 -12.60 16.66 -9.18
CA TYR A 117 -11.37 16.08 -8.66
C TYR A 117 -11.52 15.71 -7.20
N ILE A 118 -11.14 14.49 -6.84
CA ILE A 118 -11.24 13.95 -5.48
C ILE A 118 -9.88 13.36 -5.11
N ARG A 119 -9.29 13.83 -4.02
CA ARG A 119 -8.04 13.34 -3.45
C ARG A 119 -8.32 12.65 -2.13
N CYS A 120 -7.85 11.42 -1.99
CA CYS A 120 -7.99 10.64 -0.77
C CYS A 120 -6.71 9.85 -0.47
N ASN A 121 -6.08 10.11 0.68
CA ASN A 121 -4.82 9.48 1.08
C ASN A 121 -4.97 8.43 2.19
N ASP A 122 -6.20 8.19 2.65
CA ASP A 122 -6.56 7.22 3.69
C ASP A 122 -7.95 6.65 3.44
N CYS A 123 -8.10 5.32 3.53
CA CYS A 123 -9.39 4.64 3.46
C CYS A 123 -9.88 4.15 4.83
N THR A 124 -9.38 4.65 5.95
CA THR A 124 -9.79 4.15 7.28
C THR A 124 -11.20 4.61 7.64
N ASP A 125 -12.10 3.67 8.01
CA ASP A 125 -13.50 4.01 8.31
C ASP A 125 -13.66 4.97 9.50
N SER A 126 -12.71 5.00 10.43
CA SER A 126 -12.72 5.93 11.56
C SER A 126 -12.39 7.36 11.17
N THR A 127 -11.94 7.62 9.94
CA THR A 127 -11.57 8.96 9.46
C THR A 127 -12.82 9.69 8.94
N PRO A 128 -13.35 10.71 9.64
CA PRO A 128 -14.58 11.39 9.24
C PRO A 128 -14.50 12.01 7.85
N GLU A 129 -13.31 12.45 7.45
CA GLU A 129 -12.99 12.96 6.14
C GLU A 129 -13.24 11.93 5.04
N TYR A 130 -12.82 10.67 5.22
CA TYR A 130 -13.04 9.60 4.25
C TYR A 130 -14.52 9.21 4.14
N GLN A 131 -15.26 9.23 5.25
CA GLN A 131 -16.71 8.99 5.25
C GLN A 131 -17.49 9.99 4.39
N LYS A 132 -16.94 11.19 4.11
CA LYS A 132 -17.56 12.15 3.18
C LYS A 132 -17.66 11.60 1.76
N LEU A 133 -16.72 10.75 1.32
CA LEU A 133 -16.76 10.12 0.00
C LEU A 133 -18.01 9.24 -0.18
N GLY A 134 -18.31 8.43 0.83
CA GLY A 134 -19.46 7.52 0.82
C GLY A 134 -20.79 8.19 1.20
N SER A 135 -20.76 9.47 1.57
CA SER A 135 -21.95 10.20 1.96
C SER A 135 -22.84 10.48 0.74
N SER A 136 -24.15 10.39 0.96
CA SER A 136 -25.17 10.57 -0.07
C SER A 136 -25.06 11.93 -0.76
N GLU A 137 -24.89 13.02 -0.01
CA GLU A 137 -24.79 14.37 -0.59
C GLU A 137 -23.60 14.54 -1.56
N PHE A 138 -22.51 13.80 -1.34
CA PHE A 138 -21.32 13.88 -2.17
C PHE A 138 -21.41 12.97 -3.41
N ALA A 139 -21.85 11.73 -3.23
CA ALA A 139 -21.73 10.67 -4.23
C ALA A 139 -22.62 10.83 -5.48
N PHE A 140 -23.80 11.43 -5.37
CA PHE A 140 -24.73 11.52 -6.50
C PHE A 140 -24.92 12.92 -7.08
N TYR A 141 -25.20 13.93 -6.25
CA TYR A 141 -25.62 15.24 -6.79
C TYR A 141 -24.51 16.00 -7.51
N ARG A 142 -23.26 15.79 -7.13
CA ARG A 142 -22.14 16.53 -7.72
C ARG A 142 -21.57 15.82 -8.94
N ALA A 143 -21.45 14.49 -8.89
CA ALA A 143 -20.83 13.69 -9.93
C ALA A 143 -21.51 13.85 -11.31
N GLU A 144 -22.84 13.89 -11.36
CA GLU A 144 -23.61 14.04 -12.62
C GLU A 144 -23.38 15.37 -13.35
N LEU A 145 -22.82 16.38 -12.68
CA LEU A 145 -22.64 17.73 -13.24
C LEU A 145 -21.36 17.86 -14.08
N TYR A 146 -20.51 16.82 -14.12
CA TYR A 146 -19.17 16.89 -14.69
C TYR A 146 -18.92 15.81 -15.73
N ASP A 147 -18.27 16.18 -16.83
CA ASP A 147 -17.86 15.25 -17.88
C ASP A 147 -16.78 14.27 -17.39
N TYR A 148 -16.01 14.67 -16.38
CA TYR A 148 -14.91 13.89 -15.81
C TYR A 148 -15.00 13.80 -14.28
N ILE A 149 -14.65 12.62 -13.76
CA ILE A 149 -14.36 12.41 -12.34
C ILE A 149 -12.92 11.90 -12.23
N VAL A 150 -12.08 12.61 -11.48
CA VAL A 150 -10.69 12.21 -11.21
C VAL A 150 -10.58 11.77 -9.76
N LEU A 151 -10.24 10.51 -9.53
CA LEU A 151 -10.07 9.89 -8.22
C LEU A 151 -8.58 9.68 -7.93
N ASP A 152 -7.96 10.62 -7.24
CA ASP A 152 -6.55 10.57 -6.83
C ASP A 152 -6.36 9.87 -5.48
N PHE A 153 -5.99 8.59 -5.55
CA PHE A 153 -5.74 7.72 -4.40
C PHE A 153 -4.25 7.41 -4.21
N ARG A 154 -3.36 8.14 -4.89
CA ARG A 154 -1.90 8.01 -4.72
C ARG A 154 -1.52 8.00 -3.24
N SER A 155 -0.61 7.13 -2.86
CA SER A 155 -0.09 7.03 -1.49
C SER A 155 -1.08 6.59 -0.41
N ASN A 156 -2.25 6.10 -0.81
CA ASN A 156 -3.24 5.52 0.08
C ASN A 156 -2.91 4.05 0.38
N ALA A 157 -2.53 3.76 1.62
CA ALA A 157 -2.15 2.40 2.04
C ALA A 157 -3.35 1.46 2.33
N GLY A 158 -4.58 1.93 2.12
CA GLY A 158 -5.81 1.17 2.28
C GLY A 158 -6.54 1.44 3.60
N GLY A 159 -7.32 0.46 4.03
CA GLY A 159 -8.30 0.60 5.12
C GLY A 159 -9.57 -0.16 4.77
N SER A 160 -10.68 0.55 4.60
CA SER A 160 -11.99 0.02 4.29
C SER A 160 -12.43 0.34 2.87
N ASP A 161 -13.04 -0.65 2.21
CA ASP A 161 -13.69 -0.49 0.91
C ASP A 161 -15.05 0.24 1.01
N HIS A 162 -15.57 0.50 2.21
CA HIS A 162 -16.99 0.83 2.38
C HIS A 162 -17.41 2.18 1.80
N PRO A 163 -16.74 3.32 2.09
CA PRO A 163 -17.08 4.61 1.48
C PRO A 163 -16.90 4.66 -0.04
N GLN A 164 -15.83 4.04 -0.56
CA GLN A 164 -15.62 3.95 -2.01
C GLN A 164 -16.68 3.09 -2.71
N MET A 165 -17.12 1.97 -2.11
CA MET A 165 -18.25 1.19 -2.64
C MET A 165 -19.53 2.03 -2.71
N TYR A 166 -19.85 2.80 -1.68
CA TYR A 166 -21.04 3.68 -1.71
C TYR A 166 -20.96 4.75 -2.79
N PHE A 167 -19.79 5.36 -2.96
CA PHE A 167 -19.56 6.33 -4.03
C PHE A 167 -19.85 5.70 -5.40
N PHE A 168 -19.27 4.53 -5.68
CA PHE A 168 -19.48 3.81 -6.94
C PHE A 168 -20.93 3.32 -7.14
N TYR A 169 -21.61 2.87 -6.08
CA TYR A 169 -23.04 2.58 -6.14
C TYR A 169 -23.87 3.83 -6.47
N GLY A 170 -23.46 5.00 -5.97
CA GLY A 170 -24.04 6.29 -6.32
C GLY A 170 -23.93 6.58 -7.81
N LEU A 171 -22.72 6.47 -8.37
CA LEU A 171 -22.47 6.65 -9.81
C LEU A 171 -23.33 5.73 -10.69
N ASN A 172 -23.44 4.45 -10.29
CA ASN A 172 -24.28 3.50 -11.00
C ASN A 172 -25.78 3.84 -10.92
N LYS A 173 -26.26 4.34 -9.77
CA LYS A 173 -27.68 4.70 -9.60
C LYS A 173 -28.06 5.92 -10.43
N CYS A 174 -27.14 6.85 -10.60
CA CYS A 174 -27.35 8.05 -11.38
C CYS A 174 -27.06 7.84 -12.89
N ASN A 175 -26.66 6.63 -13.28
CA ASN A 175 -26.27 6.29 -14.65
C ASN A 175 -25.20 7.25 -15.20
N TYR A 176 -24.22 7.59 -14.35
CA TYR A 176 -23.11 8.45 -14.76
C TYR A 176 -22.47 7.92 -16.04
N ASN A 177 -22.35 8.78 -17.06
CA ASN A 177 -21.90 8.39 -18.39
C ASN A 177 -20.65 9.16 -18.87
N GLY A 178 -20.07 10.00 -17.99
CA GLY A 178 -18.81 10.69 -18.24
C GLY A 178 -17.61 9.75 -18.09
N THR A 179 -16.42 10.34 -17.98
CA THR A 179 -15.14 9.61 -17.90
C THR A 179 -14.64 9.55 -16.45
N ILE A 180 -14.23 8.37 -16.00
CA ILE A 180 -13.61 8.16 -14.69
C ILE A 180 -12.11 7.94 -14.87
N ILE A 181 -11.31 8.75 -14.20
CA ILE A 181 -9.85 8.64 -14.19
C ILE A 181 -9.42 8.31 -12.77
N ILE A 182 -8.99 7.08 -12.54
CA ILE A 182 -8.44 6.61 -11.26
C ILE A 182 -6.93 6.81 -11.30
N VAL A 183 -6.42 7.59 -10.36
CA VAL A 183 -5.00 7.91 -10.27
C VAL A 183 -4.37 7.15 -9.11
N GLN A 184 -3.30 6.43 -9.41
CA GLN A 184 -2.60 5.59 -8.44
C GLN A 184 -1.08 5.76 -8.52
N ASP A 185 -0.41 5.37 -7.45
CA ASP A 185 1.03 5.21 -7.42
C ASP A 185 1.41 3.91 -6.71
N ARG A 186 2.71 3.65 -6.66
CA ARG A 186 3.29 2.49 -6.00
C ARG A 186 3.01 2.40 -4.50
N TRP A 187 2.54 3.49 -3.91
CA TRP A 187 2.15 3.58 -2.51
C TRP A 187 0.65 3.32 -2.29
N CYS A 188 -0.12 3.00 -3.34
CA CYS A 188 -1.48 2.49 -3.24
C CYS A 188 -1.49 1.00 -2.87
N PHE A 189 -2.03 0.63 -1.71
CA PHE A 189 -2.14 -0.76 -1.26
C PHE A 189 -3.55 -1.09 -0.81
N SER A 190 -3.93 -2.37 -0.90
CA SER A 190 -5.15 -2.87 -0.25
C SER A 190 -6.36 -2.09 -0.74
N SER A 191 -7.25 -1.65 0.15
CA SER A 191 -8.41 -0.82 -0.20
C SER A 191 -8.06 0.48 -0.92
N GLY A 192 -6.81 0.95 -0.87
CA GLY A 192 -6.32 2.12 -1.61
C GLY A 192 -6.05 1.83 -3.09
N GLU A 193 -6.02 0.57 -3.51
CA GLU A 193 -6.02 0.15 -4.91
C GLU A 193 -7.44 0.15 -5.47
N ILE A 194 -8.06 1.33 -5.47
CA ILE A 194 -9.51 1.50 -5.65
C ILE A 194 -10.04 0.99 -7.00
N TYR A 195 -9.17 0.78 -7.98
CA TYR A 195 -9.56 0.22 -9.27
C TYR A 195 -10.24 -1.14 -9.12
N ARG A 196 -9.79 -1.96 -8.14
CA ARG A 196 -10.43 -3.23 -7.80
C ARG A 196 -11.88 -3.03 -7.38
N THR A 197 -12.11 -2.11 -6.45
CA THR A 197 -13.43 -1.83 -5.89
C THR A 197 -14.36 -1.19 -6.92
N PHE A 198 -13.82 -0.28 -7.74
CA PHE A 198 -14.50 0.30 -8.89
C PHE A 198 -14.95 -0.78 -9.87
N TYR A 199 -14.04 -1.64 -10.33
CA TYR A 199 -14.36 -2.71 -11.28
C TYR A 199 -15.43 -3.66 -10.73
N ALA A 200 -15.25 -4.16 -9.51
CA ALA A 200 -16.20 -5.07 -8.88
C ALA A 200 -17.61 -4.47 -8.73
N THR A 201 -17.70 -3.15 -8.57
CA THR A 201 -18.98 -2.45 -8.34
C THR A 201 -19.61 -1.96 -9.64
N CYS A 202 -18.81 -1.58 -10.64
CA CYS A 202 -19.27 -0.83 -11.82
C CYS A 202 -19.19 -1.59 -13.15
N LYS A 203 -18.43 -2.68 -13.27
CA LYS A 203 -18.14 -3.32 -14.58
C LYS A 203 -19.38 -3.69 -15.42
N ASP A 204 -20.49 -4.03 -14.77
CA ASP A 204 -21.72 -4.45 -15.46
C ASP A 204 -22.66 -3.28 -15.83
N LYS A 205 -22.38 -2.07 -15.32
CA LYS A 205 -23.27 -0.90 -15.43
C LYS A 205 -22.60 0.33 -16.03
N PHE A 206 -21.27 0.40 -15.97
CA PHE A 206 -20.47 1.50 -16.48
C PHE A 206 -19.74 1.06 -17.76
N ASP A 207 -19.62 1.98 -18.71
CA ASP A 207 -18.81 1.74 -19.92
C ASP A 207 -17.32 1.76 -19.54
N MET A 208 -16.72 0.59 -19.41
CA MET A 208 -15.32 0.45 -19.00
C MET A 208 -14.32 1.08 -19.98
N ASN A 209 -14.73 1.41 -21.22
CA ASN A 209 -13.89 2.20 -22.15
C ASN A 209 -13.76 3.67 -21.74
N LYS A 210 -14.58 4.12 -20.79
CA LYS A 210 -14.54 5.45 -20.17
C LYS A 210 -13.91 5.43 -18.78
N ALA A 211 -13.23 4.36 -18.40
CA ALA A 211 -12.52 4.24 -17.13
C ALA A 211 -11.02 4.04 -17.38
N PHE A 212 -10.20 5.00 -16.95
CA PHE A 212 -8.75 4.97 -17.11
C PHE A 212 -8.06 4.85 -15.77
N LEU A 213 -7.13 3.91 -15.65
CA LEU A 213 -6.17 3.82 -14.56
C LEU A 213 -4.87 4.54 -14.98
N VAL A 214 -4.53 5.62 -14.30
CA VAL A 214 -3.41 6.51 -14.65
C VAL A 214 -2.39 6.57 -13.52
N GLY A 215 -1.11 6.59 -13.85
CA GLY A 215 -0.04 6.78 -12.87
C GLY A 215 1.04 5.69 -12.98
N THR A 216 1.51 5.19 -11.85
CA THR A 216 2.47 4.06 -11.82
C THR A 216 1.78 2.77 -11.39
N ASN A 217 2.50 1.64 -11.42
CA ASN A 217 1.97 0.41 -10.83
C ASN A 217 1.61 0.65 -9.36
N SER A 218 0.49 0.09 -8.91
CA SER A 218 0.16 0.10 -7.48
C SER A 218 1.06 -0.83 -6.68
N GLY A 219 0.86 -0.86 -5.37
CA GLY A 219 1.64 -1.64 -4.43
C GLY A 219 1.35 -3.15 -4.46
N GLY A 220 0.13 -3.55 -4.80
CA GLY A 220 -0.28 -4.95 -4.92
C GLY A 220 -0.45 -5.65 -3.60
N ALA A 221 -1.60 -5.45 -2.97
CA ALA A 221 -2.04 -6.11 -1.75
C ALA A 221 -3.53 -6.45 -1.89
N GLN A 222 -3.88 -7.46 -2.69
CA GLN A 222 -5.28 -7.79 -3.05
C GLN A 222 -5.64 -9.26 -2.84
N LEU A 223 -4.66 -10.16 -2.78
CA LEU A 223 -4.88 -11.60 -2.60
C LEU A 223 -5.25 -11.96 -1.17
N TYR A 224 -4.98 -11.07 -0.23
CA TYR A 224 -5.12 -11.33 1.19
C TYR A 224 -6.03 -10.29 1.84
N GLY A 225 -6.84 -10.75 2.78
CA GLY A 225 -7.81 -9.93 3.50
C GLY A 225 -7.82 -10.26 4.99
N ASN A 226 -8.58 -9.47 5.75
CA ASN A 226 -8.72 -9.60 7.21
C ASN A 226 -7.37 -9.67 7.93
N CYS A 227 -6.74 -8.51 8.07
CA CYS A 227 -5.49 -8.40 8.81
C CYS A 227 -5.75 -8.31 10.30
N ILE A 228 -4.95 -9.04 11.08
CA ILE A 228 -4.94 -8.96 12.54
C ILE A 228 -3.57 -8.53 13.03
N LEU A 229 -3.55 -7.84 14.17
CA LEU A 229 -2.34 -7.61 14.95
C LEU A 229 -2.15 -8.76 15.93
N VAL A 230 -1.02 -9.45 15.86
CA VAL A 230 -0.62 -10.49 16.82
C VAL A 230 0.67 -10.06 17.50
N GLU A 231 0.65 -9.99 18.82
CA GLU A 231 1.85 -9.68 19.62
C GLU A 231 2.19 -10.86 20.52
N LYS A 232 3.45 -11.31 20.44
CA LYS A 232 3.99 -12.41 21.24
C LYS A 232 5.40 -12.05 21.67
N GLU A 233 5.55 -11.74 22.95
CA GLU A 233 6.83 -11.27 23.51
C GLU A 233 7.34 -10.04 22.74
N ASN A 234 8.56 -10.08 22.22
CA ASN A 234 9.15 -9.01 21.42
C ASN A 234 8.80 -9.09 19.92
N VAL A 235 7.98 -10.05 19.49
CA VAL A 235 7.60 -10.23 18.09
C VAL A 235 6.19 -9.74 17.84
N ARG A 236 6.03 -8.87 16.84
CA ARG A 236 4.73 -8.34 16.41
C ARG A 236 4.48 -8.67 14.95
N PHE A 237 3.25 -9.03 14.64
CA PHE A 237 2.81 -9.35 13.30
C PHE A 237 1.60 -8.51 12.97
N PHE A 238 1.60 -7.90 11.78
CA PHE A 238 0.37 -7.52 11.11
C PHE A 238 0.22 -8.51 9.96
N LEU A 239 -0.72 -9.45 10.06
CA LEU A 239 -0.80 -10.58 9.14
C LEU A 239 -2.22 -10.78 8.62
N PRO A 240 -2.40 -11.10 7.33
CA PRO A 240 -3.70 -11.49 6.82
C PRO A 240 -4.05 -12.92 7.22
N THR A 241 -5.29 -13.10 7.62
CA THR A 241 -5.84 -14.38 8.08
C THR A 241 -6.74 -15.05 7.04
N THR A 242 -7.09 -14.33 5.99
CA THR A 242 -7.94 -14.82 4.91
C THR A 242 -7.24 -14.65 3.57
N ARG A 243 -7.28 -15.68 2.74
CA ARG A 243 -6.92 -15.60 1.32
C ARG A 243 -8.19 -15.35 0.51
N MET A 244 -8.11 -14.46 -0.45
CA MET A 244 -9.23 -13.98 -1.25
C MET A 244 -9.22 -14.63 -2.64
N ASP A 245 -9.25 -15.97 -2.67
CA ASP A 245 -9.13 -16.75 -3.92
C ASP A 245 -10.32 -16.59 -4.87
N ASP A 246 -11.51 -16.31 -4.33
CA ASP A 246 -12.74 -16.11 -5.11
C ASP A 246 -12.87 -14.69 -5.66
N VAL A 247 -11.90 -13.82 -5.41
CA VAL A 247 -11.94 -12.45 -5.92
C VAL A 247 -11.45 -12.46 -7.36
N GLU A 248 -12.33 -12.02 -8.26
CA GLU A 248 -11.97 -11.77 -9.65
C GLU A 248 -10.90 -10.69 -9.71
N LEU A 249 -9.66 -11.13 -9.94
CA LEU A 249 -8.54 -10.24 -10.18
C LEU A 249 -8.64 -9.77 -11.63
N ILE A 250 -8.59 -8.45 -11.78
CA ILE A 250 -8.65 -7.79 -13.08
C ILE A 250 -7.36 -8.16 -13.84
N GLU A 251 -7.42 -8.33 -15.17
CA GLU A 251 -6.27 -8.64 -16.03
C GLU A 251 -5.06 -7.72 -15.81
N LYS A 252 -5.30 -6.49 -15.33
CA LYS A 252 -4.27 -5.51 -14.98
C LYS A 252 -3.47 -5.85 -13.72
N TYR A 253 -3.92 -6.78 -12.88
CA TYR A 253 -3.26 -7.15 -11.64
C TYR A 253 -2.10 -8.11 -11.89
N GLU A 254 -0.87 -7.65 -11.64
CA GLU A 254 0.36 -8.41 -11.88
C GLU A 254 0.78 -9.28 -10.67
N GLY A 255 0.02 -9.21 -9.57
CA GLY A 255 0.23 -10.00 -8.35
C GLY A 255 0.62 -9.18 -7.12
N GLU A 256 0.72 -9.88 -5.99
CA GLU A 256 1.22 -9.32 -4.73
C GLU A 256 2.60 -8.71 -4.90
N GLY A 257 2.77 -7.50 -4.35
CA GLY A 257 3.98 -6.71 -4.47
C GLY A 257 4.22 -6.13 -5.86
N LYS A 258 3.31 -6.32 -6.84
CA LYS A 258 3.41 -5.74 -8.20
C LYS A 258 2.22 -4.85 -8.55
N GLY A 259 1.05 -5.17 -8.03
CA GLY A 259 -0.14 -4.34 -8.11
C GLY A 259 -0.78 -4.32 -9.49
N TYR A 260 -1.67 -3.36 -9.68
CA TYR A 260 -2.32 -3.07 -10.94
C TYR A 260 -1.40 -2.25 -11.82
N LYS A 261 -1.21 -2.70 -13.06
CA LYS A 261 -0.58 -1.93 -14.12
C LYS A 261 -1.54 -0.84 -14.61
N PRO A 262 -1.09 0.42 -14.76
CA PRO A 262 -1.94 1.49 -15.28
C PRO A 262 -2.22 1.29 -16.78
N ASP A 263 -3.34 1.83 -17.24
CA ASP A 263 -3.63 1.98 -18.68
C ASP A 263 -2.67 2.99 -19.31
N ILE A 264 -2.40 4.07 -18.58
CA ILE A 264 -1.54 5.15 -19.03
C ILE A 264 -0.51 5.41 -17.95
N TYR A 265 0.74 5.11 -18.28
CA TYR A 265 1.86 5.35 -17.37
C TYR A 265 2.11 6.86 -17.24
N ALA A 266 2.16 7.35 -16.00
CA ALA A 266 2.46 8.74 -15.67
C ALA A 266 3.22 8.82 -14.34
N THR A 267 4.19 9.72 -14.27
CA THR A 267 4.91 10.06 -13.04
C THR A 267 4.35 11.37 -12.48
N LYS A 268 4.71 11.74 -11.24
CA LYS A 268 4.25 12.99 -10.62
C LYS A 268 4.48 14.22 -11.52
N GLU A 269 5.58 14.22 -12.27
CA GLU A 269 6.02 15.34 -13.11
C GLU A 269 5.13 15.56 -14.34
N ASN A 270 4.57 14.50 -14.93
CA ASN A 270 3.74 14.59 -16.13
C ASN A 270 2.26 14.22 -15.89
N LEU A 271 1.91 13.81 -14.66
CA LEU A 271 0.57 13.31 -14.32
C LEU A 271 -0.53 14.30 -14.68
N LYS A 272 -0.34 15.58 -14.39
CA LYS A 272 -1.30 16.64 -14.70
C LYS A 272 -1.56 16.72 -16.21
N GLU A 273 -0.49 16.82 -17.00
CA GLU A 273 -0.55 16.92 -18.45
C GLU A 273 -1.24 15.69 -19.06
N VAL A 274 -0.92 14.49 -18.57
CA VAL A 274 -1.55 13.25 -19.03
C VAL A 274 -3.06 13.26 -18.79
N ILE A 275 -3.50 13.69 -17.61
CA ILE A 275 -4.94 13.75 -17.27
C ILE A 275 -5.64 14.86 -18.08
N GLU A 276 -5.00 16.01 -18.28
CA GLU A 276 -5.54 17.09 -19.11
C GLU A 276 -5.64 16.68 -20.59
N ASN A 277 -4.72 15.87 -21.10
CA ASN A 277 -4.78 15.30 -22.46
C ASN A 277 -5.92 14.28 -22.64
N LEU A 278 -6.49 13.75 -21.55
CA LEU A 278 -7.73 12.97 -21.59
C LEU A 278 -8.98 13.84 -21.61
N GLY A 279 -8.85 15.16 -21.43
CA GLY A 279 -9.93 16.15 -21.50
C GLY A 279 -10.40 16.72 -20.17
N ALA A 280 -9.84 16.28 -19.04
CA ALA A 280 -10.20 16.77 -17.71
C ALA A 280 -9.51 18.11 -17.40
N ASP A 281 -10.28 19.15 -17.07
CA ASP A 281 -9.76 20.43 -16.60
C ASP A 281 -9.23 20.31 -15.16
N LEU A 282 -7.90 20.47 -14.99
CA LEU A 282 -7.23 20.45 -13.68
C LEU A 282 -6.76 21.83 -13.22
N SER A 283 -7.45 22.90 -13.64
CA SER A 283 -7.13 24.27 -13.27
C SER A 283 -7.11 24.48 -11.75
N GLY A 284 -5.96 24.95 -11.25
CA GLY A 284 -5.73 25.19 -9.83
C GLY A 284 -5.64 23.94 -8.96
N ILE A 285 -5.43 22.76 -9.54
CA ILE A 285 -5.05 21.53 -8.82
C ILE A 285 -3.52 21.39 -8.89
N GLU A 286 -2.92 21.11 -7.73
CA GLU A 286 -1.48 20.86 -7.56
C GLU A 286 -1.25 19.41 -7.14
N PHE A 287 -0.32 18.73 -7.81
CA PHE A 287 0.09 17.38 -7.46
C PHE A 287 1.30 17.44 -6.53
N ARG A 288 1.11 17.10 -5.24
CA ARG A 288 2.14 17.15 -4.19
C ARG A 288 2.62 15.75 -3.80
#